data_AF-A0A2P8VVR8-F1
#
_entry.id   AF-A0A2P8VVR8-F1
#
_cell.length_a   1.000
_cell.length_b   1.000
_cell.length_c   1.000
_cell.angle_alpha   90.00
_cell.angle_beta   90.00
_cell.angle_gamma   90.00
#
_symmetry.space_group_name_H-M   'P 1'
#
loop_
_entity.id
_entity.type
_entity.pdbx_description
1 polymer ?
#
loop_
_entity_poly.entity_id
_entity_poly.type
_entity_poly.pdbx_seq_one_letter_code
_entity_poly.pdbx_strand_id
1 'polypeptide(L)'
;MSDTSTLEQRQAQAEQTVRRFVRRFEPSYHALACHAALPLVLTPELVNYLRNEFLRNEEVPWIAEVDLLLSELCQPVGYELYAMDTDVRAYLLAELERQFGRSRIQQVAKLLISYVRYLAETGASVNEKELEAQQWAAMVYLGGSHRQTAVRQIAEKFRAGGAVANQVGEGLVNPAELARLAQITTELAPELANYSDLLEYAALVSEVIVGDGVVEVEQTERSYEVLPGYELKLPEIIWGRGRKRALSARKTVSNQASIPSFSADLEFEAVQFFELDEVIFPPLQTEVVEVVTIDISTIKQGAGETSPLFDELNGVGDSTLVEASAIRNQIFFCQEAASWLNQNRNKLTDKSKARVISKIQPNNLQDRGIKKISKREITRRFGIDFEVFLTWISNYMRDGRTPNKIDKSMLSLDFNNSVYREILSEMLHRDIDPRSSGLSTGAANEIASYTNRFLIDDFLDG
;
A
#
# COMPACT_ATOMS: atom_id res chain seq x y z
N MET A 1 4.49 29.97 28.61
CA MET A 1 3.17 30.63 28.53
C MET A 1 2.79 31.04 27.10
N SER A 2 3.70 30.97 26.12
CA SER A 2 3.44 31.30 24.70
C SER A 2 2.92 30.14 23.83
N ASP A 3 3.26 28.88 24.16
CA ASP A 3 2.87 27.73 23.32
C ASP A 3 1.41 27.31 23.52
N THR A 4 0.92 27.37 24.76
CA THR A 4 -0.47 27.02 25.09
C THR A 4 -1.46 27.96 24.42
N SER A 5 -1.17 29.26 24.37
CA SER A 5 -2.03 30.24 23.69
C SER A 5 -2.11 30.01 22.18
N THR A 6 -1.04 29.47 21.58
CA THR A 6 -0.98 29.19 20.14
C THR A 6 -1.77 27.93 19.79
N LEU A 7 -1.69 26.89 20.63
CA LEU A 7 -2.48 25.66 20.46
C LEU A 7 -3.98 25.92 20.65
N GLU A 8 -4.36 26.67 21.68
CA GLU A 8 -5.76 27.06 21.92
C GLU A 8 -6.34 27.87 20.75
N GLN A 9 -5.55 28.78 20.18
CA GLN A 9 -5.93 29.55 18.99
C GLN A 9 -6.13 28.67 17.76
N ARG A 10 -5.23 27.72 17.52
CA ARG A 10 -5.35 26.75 16.41
C ARG A 10 -6.58 25.87 16.56
N GLN A 11 -6.85 25.37 17.76
CA GLN A 11 -8.03 24.56 18.03
C GLN A 11 -9.32 25.37 17.87
N ALA A 12 -9.37 26.62 18.34
CA ALA A 12 -10.51 27.51 18.15
C ALA A 12 -10.75 27.83 16.66
N GLN A 13 -9.67 27.99 15.89
CA GLN A 13 -9.76 28.19 14.44
C GLN A 13 -10.31 26.94 13.74
N ALA A 14 -9.82 25.75 14.08
CA ALA A 14 -10.31 24.48 13.56
C ALA A 14 -11.81 24.28 13.84
N GLU A 15 -12.24 24.53 15.08
CA GLU A 15 -13.65 24.50 15.46
C GLU A 15 -14.48 25.50 14.64
N GLN A 16 -13.98 26.72 14.44
CA GLN A 16 -14.70 27.73 13.65
C GLN A 16 -14.83 27.31 12.18
N THR A 17 -13.77 26.75 11.59
CA THR A 17 -13.76 26.24 10.21
C THR A 17 -14.80 25.13 10.05
N VAL A 18 -14.81 24.12 10.93
CA VAL A 18 -15.82 23.04 10.90
C VAL A 18 -17.23 23.58 11.09
N ARG A 19 -17.43 24.52 12.02
CA ARG A 19 -18.75 25.15 12.22
C ARG A 19 -19.23 25.89 10.98
N ARG A 20 -18.35 26.59 10.26
CA ARG A 20 -18.72 27.27 8.99
C ARG A 20 -19.13 26.26 7.93
N PHE A 21 -18.37 25.17 7.78
CA PHE A 21 -18.69 24.08 6.86
C PHE A 21 -20.09 23.50 7.14
N VAL A 22 -20.35 23.06 8.37
CA VAL A 22 -21.65 22.47 8.74
C VAL A 22 -22.80 23.45 8.56
N ARG A 23 -22.59 24.74 8.85
CA ARG A 23 -23.62 25.78 8.73
C ARG A 23 -23.92 26.16 7.28
N ARG A 24 -22.97 25.95 6.37
CA ARG A 24 -23.14 26.17 4.93
C ARG A 24 -24.02 25.11 4.29
N PHE A 25 -23.93 23.87 4.77
CA PHE A 25 -24.70 22.74 4.28
C PHE A 25 -25.81 22.41 5.29
N GLU A 26 -25.66 21.32 6.06
CA GLU A 26 -26.65 20.90 7.06
C GLU A 26 -26.00 20.12 8.21
N PRO A 27 -26.69 19.96 9.37
CA PRO A 27 -26.12 19.34 10.57
C PRO A 27 -25.58 17.91 10.38
N SER A 28 -26.17 17.12 9.47
CA SER A 28 -25.77 15.73 9.19
C SER A 28 -24.32 15.62 8.67
N TYR A 29 -23.79 16.68 8.06
CA TYR A 29 -22.43 16.73 7.51
C TYR A 29 -21.36 16.66 8.60
N HIS A 30 -21.70 17.09 9.81
CA HIS A 30 -20.78 17.01 10.95
C HIS A 30 -20.40 15.55 11.25
N ALA A 31 -21.38 14.65 11.21
CA ALA A 31 -21.13 13.23 11.46
C ALA A 31 -20.21 12.63 10.40
N LEU A 32 -20.41 12.97 9.12
CA LEU A 32 -19.53 12.52 8.04
C LEU A 32 -18.10 13.03 8.21
N ALA A 33 -17.93 14.33 8.50
CA ALA A 33 -16.62 14.92 8.76
C ALA A 33 -15.89 14.24 9.93
N CYS A 34 -16.61 13.95 11.02
CA CYS A 34 -16.06 13.21 12.16
C CYS A 34 -15.52 11.83 11.77
N HIS A 35 -16.29 11.04 11.00
CA HIS A 35 -15.85 9.70 10.58
C HIS A 35 -14.71 9.75 9.56
N ALA A 36 -14.72 10.75 8.67
CA ALA A 36 -13.66 10.98 7.67
C ALA A 36 -12.36 11.55 8.27
N ALA A 37 -12.33 11.96 9.53
CA ALA A 37 -11.12 12.45 10.18
C ALA A 37 -10.14 11.32 10.60
N LEU A 38 -10.58 10.07 10.66
CA LEU A 38 -9.70 8.97 11.07
C LEU A 38 -8.65 8.61 10.01
N PRO A 39 -9.03 8.38 8.73
CA PRO A 39 -8.05 8.18 7.65
C PRO A 39 -7.10 9.37 7.53
N LEU A 40 -5.83 9.10 7.18
CA LEU A 40 -4.85 10.15 6.88
C LEU A 40 -5.04 10.74 5.48
N VAL A 41 -5.49 9.91 4.54
CA VAL A 41 -5.83 10.25 3.16
C VAL A 41 -7.25 9.77 2.87
N LEU A 42 -8.00 10.56 2.12
CA LEU A 42 -9.37 10.29 1.71
C LEU A 42 -9.45 10.14 0.21
N THR A 43 -10.22 9.16 -0.24
CA THR A 43 -10.69 9.04 -1.62
C THR A 43 -12.21 9.18 -1.63
N PRO A 44 -12.83 9.54 -2.76
CA PRO A 44 -14.28 9.52 -2.91
C PRO A 44 -14.91 8.19 -2.46
N GLU A 45 -14.30 7.06 -2.84
CA GLU A 45 -14.79 5.72 -2.50
C GLU A 45 -14.71 5.45 -1.00
N LEU A 46 -13.64 5.89 -0.33
CA LEU A 46 -13.51 5.70 1.11
C LEU A 46 -14.54 6.54 1.87
N VAL A 47 -14.78 7.79 1.47
CA VAL A 47 -15.80 8.65 2.09
C VAL A 47 -17.20 8.06 1.87
N ASN A 48 -17.47 7.56 0.67
CA ASN A 48 -18.71 6.84 0.36
C ASN A 48 -18.89 5.62 1.26
N TYR A 49 -17.83 4.82 1.43
CA TYR A 49 -17.88 3.62 2.25
C TYR A 49 -18.13 3.95 3.73
N LEU A 50 -17.46 4.98 4.26
CA LEU A 50 -17.68 5.48 5.61
C LEU A 50 -19.13 5.95 5.83
N ARG A 51 -19.68 6.74 4.89
CA ARG A 51 -21.07 7.18 4.96
C ARG A 51 -22.03 5.98 4.96
N ASN A 52 -21.81 5.04 4.05
CA ASN A 52 -22.66 3.88 3.89
C ASN A 52 -22.62 2.91 5.08
N GLU A 53 -21.48 2.76 5.74
CA GLU A 53 -21.40 1.84 6.88
C GLU A 53 -21.89 2.47 8.19
N PHE A 54 -21.62 3.76 8.40
CA PHE A 54 -21.84 4.38 9.70
C PHE A 54 -23.04 5.33 9.78
N LEU A 55 -23.47 5.90 8.65
CA LEU A 55 -24.34 7.08 8.62
C LEU A 55 -25.61 6.91 7.78
N ARG A 56 -25.94 5.68 7.32
CA ARG A 56 -27.20 5.41 6.59
C ARG A 56 -28.45 5.86 7.34
N ASN A 57 -28.43 5.75 8.66
CA ASN A 57 -29.57 6.13 9.52
C ASN A 57 -29.55 7.60 9.93
N GLU A 58 -28.51 8.36 9.57
CA GLU A 58 -28.33 9.77 9.93
C GLU A 58 -28.71 10.72 8.79
N GLU A 59 -29.39 10.20 7.76
CA GLU A 59 -29.91 10.93 6.60
C GLU A 59 -28.85 11.77 5.86
N VAL A 60 -27.57 11.39 5.97
CA VAL A 60 -26.46 12.10 5.30
C VAL A 60 -26.62 11.94 3.78
N PRO A 61 -26.78 13.04 3.02
CA PRO A 61 -26.91 13.01 1.57
C PRO A 61 -25.66 12.44 0.91
N TRP A 62 -25.82 11.74 -0.21
CA TRP A 62 -24.68 11.25 -0.99
C TRP A 62 -23.78 12.39 -1.50
N ILE A 63 -24.36 13.57 -1.79
CA ILE A 63 -23.60 14.76 -2.23
C ILE A 63 -22.66 15.29 -1.14
N ALA A 64 -22.90 14.96 0.14
CA ALA A 64 -22.06 15.38 1.26
C ALA A 64 -20.62 14.86 1.14
N GLU A 65 -20.42 13.75 0.43
CA GLU A 65 -19.10 13.17 0.15
C GLU A 65 -18.24 14.16 -0.65
N VAL A 66 -18.80 14.67 -1.75
CA VAL A 66 -18.14 15.63 -2.65
C VAL A 66 -17.98 16.98 -1.97
N ASP A 67 -19.04 17.45 -1.30
CA ASP A 67 -19.01 18.72 -0.57
C ASP A 67 -17.94 18.74 0.54
N LEU A 68 -17.71 17.60 1.22
CA LEU A 68 -16.64 17.47 2.21
C LEU A 68 -15.26 17.52 1.55
N LEU A 69 -15.01 16.69 0.53
CA LEU A 69 -13.71 16.59 -0.13
C LEU A 69 -13.27 17.90 -0.80
N LEU A 70 -14.23 18.68 -1.30
CA LEU A 70 -13.98 19.97 -1.95
C LEU A 70 -14.13 21.18 -1.00
N SER A 71 -14.31 20.94 0.30
CA SER A 71 -14.43 22.00 1.30
C SER A 71 -13.07 22.53 1.77
N GLU A 72 -13.10 23.62 2.56
CA GLU A 72 -11.91 24.13 3.26
C GLU A 72 -11.36 23.19 4.34
N LEU A 73 -12.04 22.07 4.64
CA LEU A 73 -11.56 21.07 5.60
C LEU A 73 -10.51 20.13 4.99
N CYS A 74 -10.53 20.00 3.66
CA CYS A 74 -9.69 19.07 2.92
C CYS A 74 -8.85 19.82 1.89
N GLN A 75 -7.69 19.26 1.55
CA GLN A 75 -6.84 19.74 0.48
C GLN A 75 -6.56 18.59 -0.49
N PRO A 76 -6.57 18.85 -1.81
CA PRO A 76 -6.18 17.86 -2.79
C PRO A 76 -4.68 17.64 -2.66
N VAL A 77 -4.30 16.38 -2.52
CA VAL A 77 -2.90 16.01 -2.34
C VAL A 77 -2.39 15.04 -3.40
N GLY A 78 -3.30 14.46 -4.19
CA GLY A 78 -2.99 13.68 -5.38
C GLY A 78 -4.21 13.56 -6.27
N TYR A 79 -4.13 12.75 -7.33
CA TYR A 79 -5.30 12.46 -8.16
C TYR A 79 -6.32 11.69 -7.32
N GLU A 80 -7.48 12.29 -7.07
CA GLU A 80 -8.56 11.75 -6.21
C GLU A 80 -8.13 11.44 -4.77
N LEU A 81 -7.00 12.00 -4.33
CA LEU A 81 -6.50 11.89 -2.96
C LEU A 81 -6.62 13.23 -2.27
N TYR A 82 -7.21 13.22 -1.08
CA TYR A 82 -7.43 14.40 -0.26
C TYR A 82 -6.90 14.17 1.15
N ALA A 83 -6.29 15.18 1.75
CA ALA A 83 -5.92 15.15 3.16
C ALA A 83 -6.74 16.18 3.93
N MET A 84 -7.22 15.81 5.11
CA MET A 84 -7.87 16.75 6.01
C MET A 84 -6.81 17.60 6.72
N ASP A 85 -7.07 18.89 6.91
CA ASP A 85 -6.18 19.76 7.68
C ASP A 85 -5.91 19.17 9.07
N THR A 86 -4.65 19.21 9.52
CA THR A 86 -4.20 18.56 10.78
C THR A 86 -5.00 19.01 12.01
N ASP A 87 -5.26 20.32 12.14
CA ASP A 87 -5.94 20.86 13.32
C ASP A 87 -7.44 20.56 13.25
N VAL A 88 -8.03 20.68 12.06
CA VAL A 88 -9.41 20.27 11.77
C VAL A 88 -9.63 18.79 12.08
N ARG A 89 -8.71 17.93 11.63
CA ARG A 89 -8.73 16.49 11.84
C ARG A 89 -8.68 16.15 13.33
N ALA A 90 -7.74 16.75 14.07
CA ALA A 90 -7.62 16.55 15.51
C ALA A 90 -8.90 16.97 16.26
N TYR A 91 -9.49 18.11 15.89
CA TYR A 91 -10.77 18.57 16.44
C TYR A 91 -11.90 17.58 16.15
N LEU A 92 -12.05 17.14 14.89
CA LEU A 92 -13.12 16.23 14.47
C LEU A 92 -12.99 14.83 15.08
N LEU A 93 -11.78 14.36 15.35
CA LEU A 93 -11.54 13.10 16.06
C LEU A 93 -11.95 13.17 17.53
N ALA A 94 -11.65 14.29 18.21
CA ALA A 94 -12.13 14.52 19.57
C ALA A 94 -13.66 14.59 19.61
N GLU A 95 -14.28 15.19 18.59
CA GLU A 95 -15.74 15.21 18.42
C GLU A 95 -16.33 13.84 18.12
N LEU A 96 -15.67 13.02 17.30
CA LEU A 96 -16.08 11.64 17.04
C LEU A 96 -16.11 10.82 18.34
N GLU A 97 -15.08 10.95 19.18
CA GLU A 97 -15.03 10.29 20.49
C GLU A 97 -16.14 10.82 21.42
N ARG A 98 -16.34 12.13 21.46
CA ARG A 98 -17.33 12.78 22.32
C ARG A 98 -18.76 12.39 21.97
N GLN A 99 -19.09 12.32 20.68
CA GLN A 99 -20.47 12.09 20.22
C GLN A 99 -20.81 10.60 20.08
N PHE A 100 -19.87 9.78 19.61
CA PHE A 100 -20.12 8.37 19.28
C PHE A 100 -19.36 7.38 20.16
N GLY A 101 -18.43 7.87 20.98
CA GLY A 101 -17.62 7.07 21.88
C GLY A 101 -16.44 6.38 21.20
N ARG A 102 -15.52 5.91 22.04
CA ARG A 102 -14.31 5.17 21.63
C ARG A 102 -14.61 3.92 20.79
N SER A 103 -15.73 3.25 21.05
CA SER A 103 -16.15 2.06 20.30
C SER A 103 -16.38 2.39 18.82
N ARG A 104 -16.93 3.57 18.50
CA ARG A 104 -17.13 3.98 17.10
C ARG A 104 -15.81 4.23 16.40
N ILE A 105 -14.87 4.90 17.06
CA ILE A 105 -13.50 5.10 16.53
C ILE A 105 -12.86 3.77 16.17
N GLN A 106 -12.97 2.77 17.05
CA GLN A 106 -12.43 1.43 16.80
C GLN A 106 -13.12 0.72 15.62
N GLN A 107 -14.43 0.93 15.43
CA GLN A 107 -15.14 0.39 14.27
C GLN A 107 -14.67 1.04 12.96
N VAL A 108 -14.52 2.36 12.95
CA VAL A 108 -13.97 3.10 11.79
C VAL A 108 -12.54 2.63 11.49
N ALA A 109 -11.70 2.45 12.52
CA ALA A 109 -10.35 1.92 12.35
C ALA A 109 -10.33 0.48 11.80
N LYS A 110 -11.24 -0.40 12.25
CA LYS A 110 -11.38 -1.75 11.68
C LYS A 110 -11.78 -1.71 10.21
N LEU A 111 -12.74 -0.85 9.85
CA LEU A 111 -13.13 -0.64 8.46
C LEU A 111 -11.93 -0.17 7.62
N LEU A 112 -11.15 0.79 8.13
CA LEU A 112 -9.97 1.30 7.44
C LEU A 112 -8.92 0.21 7.22
N ILE A 113 -8.67 -0.68 8.19
CA ILE A 113 -7.77 -1.83 7.98
C ILE A 113 -8.29 -2.76 6.88
N SER A 114 -9.59 -3.09 6.91
CA SER A 114 -10.19 -3.94 5.87
C SER A 114 -10.09 -3.29 4.49
N TYR A 115 -10.31 -1.98 4.41
CA TYR A 115 -10.20 -1.20 3.19
C TYR A 115 -8.77 -1.15 2.65
N VAL A 116 -7.79 -0.85 3.51
CA VAL A 116 -6.35 -0.86 3.13
C VAL A 116 -5.91 -2.23 2.66
N ARG A 117 -6.36 -3.31 3.33
CA ARG A 117 -6.08 -4.67 2.90
C ARG A 117 -6.67 -4.96 1.52
N TYR A 118 -7.92 -4.56 1.30
CA TYR A 118 -8.57 -4.70 0.01
C TYR A 118 -7.79 -3.97 -1.10
N LEU A 119 -7.34 -2.73 -0.86
CA LEU A 119 -6.52 -1.99 -1.83
C LEU A 119 -5.19 -2.70 -2.12
N ALA A 120 -4.52 -3.21 -1.09
CA ALA A 120 -3.27 -3.96 -1.25
C ALA A 120 -3.47 -5.26 -2.06
N GLU A 121 -4.60 -5.95 -1.88
CA GLU A 121 -4.92 -7.21 -2.58
C GLU A 121 -5.40 -7.00 -4.01
N THR A 122 -6.05 -5.86 -4.30
CA THR A 122 -6.62 -5.55 -5.62
C THR A 122 -5.64 -4.86 -6.55
N GLY A 123 -4.49 -4.41 -6.04
CA GLY A 123 -3.50 -3.70 -6.84
C GLY A 123 -4.01 -2.39 -7.42
N ALA A 124 -5.01 -1.78 -6.76
CA ALA A 124 -5.32 -0.37 -6.98
C ALA A 124 -4.00 0.41 -6.91
N SER A 125 -3.80 1.38 -7.81
CA SER A 125 -2.53 2.11 -7.98
C SER A 125 -2.20 3.06 -6.82
N VAL A 126 -2.39 2.58 -5.59
CA VAL A 126 -2.13 3.28 -4.33
C VAL A 126 -0.71 2.93 -3.90
N ASN A 127 0.04 3.96 -3.53
CA ASN A 127 1.40 3.86 -3.08
C ASN A 127 1.51 2.97 -1.83
N GLU A 128 2.43 2.01 -1.81
CA GLU A 128 2.67 1.13 -0.65
C GLU A 128 2.93 1.92 0.64
N LYS A 129 3.60 3.08 0.53
CA LYS A 129 3.88 3.96 1.68
C LYS A 129 2.63 4.62 2.25
N GLU A 130 1.63 4.90 1.41
CA GLU A 130 0.36 5.48 1.82
C GLU A 130 -0.51 4.43 2.50
N LEU A 131 -0.58 3.22 1.92
CA LEU A 131 -1.26 2.09 2.54
C LEU A 131 -0.66 1.78 3.93
N GLU A 132 0.67 1.82 4.04
CA GLU A 132 1.36 1.64 5.31
C GLU A 132 1.00 2.73 6.34
N ALA A 133 1.01 4.00 5.94
CA ALA A 133 0.64 5.11 6.84
C ALA A 133 -0.80 4.99 7.33
N GLN A 134 -1.73 4.66 6.43
CA GLN A 134 -3.14 4.45 6.73
C GLN A 134 -3.35 3.26 7.67
N GLN A 135 -2.62 2.17 7.45
CA GLN A 135 -2.65 1.00 8.32
C GLN A 135 -2.19 1.36 9.74
N TRP A 136 -1.08 2.10 9.88
CA TRP A 136 -0.61 2.56 11.19
C TRP A 136 -1.61 3.46 11.88
N ALA A 137 -2.18 4.42 11.16
CA ALA A 137 -3.22 5.30 11.70
C ALA A 137 -4.36 4.49 12.30
N ALA A 138 -4.89 3.51 11.56
CA ALA A 138 -5.94 2.64 12.05
C ALA A 138 -5.50 1.81 13.27
N MET A 139 -4.34 1.17 13.21
CA MET A 139 -3.83 0.30 14.29
C MET A 139 -3.63 1.03 15.61
N VAL A 140 -3.20 2.30 15.55
CA VAL A 140 -2.97 3.13 16.72
C VAL A 140 -4.28 3.41 17.47
N TYR A 141 -5.39 3.63 16.75
CA TYR A 141 -6.73 3.80 17.32
C TYR A 141 -7.37 2.50 17.84
N LEU A 142 -6.97 1.33 17.32
CA LEU A 142 -7.40 0.03 17.88
C LEU A 142 -6.81 -0.25 19.26
N GLY A 143 -5.66 0.35 19.59
CA GLY A 143 -5.01 0.18 20.89
C GLY A 143 -4.38 -1.20 21.10
N GLY A 144 -3.96 -1.47 22.35
CA GLY A 144 -3.38 -2.75 22.75
C GLY A 144 -2.19 -3.19 21.90
N SER A 145 -2.21 -4.45 21.46
CA SER A 145 -1.16 -5.05 20.63
C SER A 145 -1.04 -4.42 19.23
N HIS A 146 -2.12 -3.87 18.67
CA HIS A 146 -2.11 -3.21 17.37
C HIS A 146 -1.28 -1.92 17.46
N ARG A 147 -1.50 -1.11 18.49
CA ARG A 147 -0.72 0.12 18.71
C ARG A 147 0.77 -0.19 18.90
N GLN A 148 1.10 -1.20 19.71
CA GLN A 148 2.49 -1.65 19.88
C GLN A 148 3.12 -2.11 18.56
N THR A 149 2.35 -2.81 17.72
CA THR A 149 2.83 -3.25 16.41
C THR A 149 3.07 -2.06 15.47
N ALA A 150 2.19 -1.06 15.45
CA ALA A 150 2.39 0.16 14.67
C ALA A 150 3.65 0.91 15.12
N VAL A 151 3.81 1.11 16.43
CA VAL A 151 5.00 1.73 17.04
C VAL A 151 6.28 1.02 16.62
N ARG A 152 6.29 -0.32 16.72
CA ARG A 152 7.44 -1.15 16.29
C ARG A 152 7.74 -0.96 14.81
N GLN A 153 6.73 -1.02 13.94
CA GLN A 153 6.92 -0.89 12.50
C GLN A 153 7.44 0.51 12.12
N ILE A 154 6.90 1.57 12.73
CA ILE A 154 7.38 2.94 12.56
C ILE A 154 8.85 3.05 12.99
N ALA A 155 9.20 2.50 14.16
CA ALA A 155 10.58 2.50 14.66
C ALA A 155 11.54 1.72 13.75
N GLU A 156 11.13 0.55 13.25
CA GLU A 156 11.89 -0.23 12.26
C GLU A 156 12.13 0.57 10.98
N LYS A 157 11.12 1.32 10.50
CA LYS A 157 11.24 2.17 9.32
C LYS A 157 12.14 3.37 9.56
N PHE A 158 12.12 4.00 10.73
CA PHE A 158 13.11 5.02 11.10
C PHE A 158 14.54 4.45 11.08
N ARG A 159 14.73 3.25 11.64
CA ARG A 159 16.04 2.57 11.64
C ARG A 159 16.51 2.24 10.23
N ALA A 160 15.63 1.72 9.38
CA ALA A 160 15.93 1.37 8.00
C ALA A 160 16.16 2.61 7.11
N GLY A 161 15.37 3.68 7.27
CA GLY A 161 15.53 4.95 6.56
C GLY A 161 16.84 5.67 6.89
N GLY A 162 17.39 5.40 8.08
CA GLY A 162 18.73 5.82 8.49
C GLY A 162 19.87 4.93 7.99
N ALA A 163 19.57 3.73 7.49
CA ALA A 163 20.54 2.71 7.10
C ALA A 163 20.13 2.05 5.77
N VAL A 164 20.11 2.81 4.68
CA VAL A 164 19.98 2.19 3.35
C VAL A 164 21.33 1.56 2.98
N ALA A 165 21.40 0.24 3.13
CA ALA A 165 22.54 -0.57 2.74
C ALA A 165 22.43 -1.04 1.28
N ASN A 166 23.40 -0.58 0.47
CA ASN A 166 24.02 -1.21 -0.70
C ASN A 166 23.20 -1.49 -1.97
N GLN A 167 23.42 -0.66 -2.99
CA GLN A 167 24.23 -1.05 -4.15
C GLN A 167 25.16 0.10 -4.56
N VAL A 168 26.47 -0.12 -4.39
CA VAL A 168 27.60 0.71 -4.86
C VAL A 168 27.68 2.13 -4.26
N GLY A 169 28.37 2.25 -3.13
CA GLY A 169 29.00 3.50 -2.66
C GLY A 169 28.08 4.44 -1.86
N GLU A 170 28.45 4.65 -0.60
CA GLU A 170 27.82 5.58 0.38
C GLU A 170 26.37 5.26 0.77
N GLY A 171 26.17 4.83 2.02
CA GLY A 171 24.83 4.63 2.60
C GLY A 171 24.10 5.96 2.69
N LEU A 172 23.35 6.32 1.66
CA LEU A 172 22.57 7.54 1.61
C LEU A 172 21.33 7.36 2.48
N VAL A 173 21.29 8.07 3.60
CA VAL A 173 20.05 8.31 4.35
C VAL A 173 19.02 8.91 3.39
N ASN A 174 17.76 8.45 3.46
CA ASN A 174 16.66 9.06 2.72
C ASN A 174 15.96 10.12 3.59
N PRO A 175 16.33 11.42 3.49
CA PRO A 175 15.76 12.47 4.33
C PRO A 175 14.27 12.69 4.07
N ALA A 176 13.78 12.45 2.84
CA ALA A 176 12.36 12.59 2.53
C ALA A 176 11.53 11.52 3.26
N GLU A 177 12.02 10.28 3.31
CA GLU A 177 11.35 9.22 4.06
C GLU A 177 11.35 9.50 5.56
N LEU A 178 12.45 10.01 6.11
CA LEU A 178 12.52 10.36 7.53
C LEU A 178 11.60 11.53 7.90
N ALA A 179 11.48 12.54 7.04
CA ALA A 179 10.52 13.64 7.22
C ALA A 179 9.08 13.12 7.19
N ARG A 180 8.75 12.25 6.21
CA ARG A 180 7.45 11.60 6.11
C ARG A 180 7.09 10.82 7.37
N LEU A 181 8.01 9.99 7.86
CA LEU A 181 7.81 9.19 9.08
C LEU A 181 7.64 10.07 10.31
N ALA A 182 8.41 11.16 10.42
CA ALA A 182 8.29 12.12 11.52
C ALA A 182 6.94 12.86 11.51
N GLN A 183 6.46 13.24 10.33
CA GLN A 183 5.15 13.88 10.16
C GLN A 183 4.01 12.91 10.52
N ILE A 184 4.04 11.67 10.02
CA ILE A 184 3.05 10.64 10.39
C ILE A 184 3.05 10.39 11.90
N THR A 185 4.23 10.30 12.51
CA THR A 185 4.36 10.08 13.96
C THR A 185 3.76 11.24 14.76
N THR A 186 3.94 12.47 14.27
CA THR A 186 3.37 13.69 14.87
C THR A 186 1.84 13.73 14.72
N GLU A 187 1.31 13.37 13.56
CA GLU A 187 -0.14 13.26 13.28
C GLU A 187 -0.85 12.21 14.16
N LEU A 188 -0.10 11.24 14.67
CA LEU A 188 -0.59 10.18 15.55
C LEU A 188 -0.26 10.43 17.02
N ALA A 189 0.35 11.58 17.36
CA ALA A 189 0.82 11.89 18.70
C ALA A 189 -0.24 11.73 19.81
N PRO A 190 -1.52 12.13 19.64
CA PRO A 190 -2.53 11.97 20.69
C PRO A 190 -2.68 10.53 21.17
N GLU A 191 -2.56 9.58 20.25
CA GLU A 191 -2.71 8.16 20.55
C GLU A 191 -1.39 7.45 20.90
N LEU A 192 -0.27 8.09 20.58
CA LEU A 192 1.09 7.65 20.85
C LEU A 192 1.68 8.29 22.11
N ALA A 193 0.90 9.01 22.92
CA ALA A 193 1.36 9.73 24.10
C ALA A 193 2.14 8.86 25.12
N ASN A 194 1.87 7.55 25.18
CA ASN A 194 2.60 6.61 26.04
C ASN A 194 3.97 6.17 25.49
N TYR A 195 4.35 6.63 24.30
CA TYR A 195 5.61 6.34 23.62
C TYR A 195 6.39 7.64 23.41
N SER A 196 6.66 8.35 24.51
CA SER A 196 7.35 9.67 24.50
C SER A 196 8.66 9.64 23.74
N ASP A 197 9.45 8.57 23.87
CA ASP A 197 10.74 8.43 23.20
C ASP A 197 10.62 8.42 21.67
N LEU A 198 9.53 7.85 21.11
CA LEU A 198 9.28 7.88 19.68
C LEU A 198 8.86 9.29 19.21
N LEU A 199 8.05 9.99 20.01
CA LEU A 199 7.61 11.35 19.71
C LEU A 199 8.77 12.34 19.79
N GLU A 200 9.62 12.23 20.82
CA GLU A 200 10.86 13.00 20.96
C GLU A 200 11.80 12.75 19.79
N TYR A 201 11.97 11.48 19.39
CA TYR A 201 12.80 11.13 18.25
C TYR A 201 12.26 11.72 16.94
N ALA A 202 10.96 11.60 16.68
CA ALA A 202 10.33 12.15 15.48
C ALA A 202 10.45 13.69 15.42
N ALA A 203 10.21 14.39 16.54
CA ALA A 203 10.40 15.84 16.62
C ALA A 203 11.84 16.23 16.30
N LEU A 204 12.81 15.54 16.88
CA LEU A 204 14.23 15.77 16.63
C LEU A 204 14.61 15.52 15.15
N VAL A 205 14.09 14.45 14.53
CA VAL A 205 14.28 14.17 13.10
C VAL A 205 13.73 15.32 12.24
N SER A 206 12.53 15.82 12.54
CA SER A 206 11.94 16.97 11.83
C SER A 206 12.80 18.22 11.95
N GLU A 207 13.24 18.58 13.16
CA GLU A 207 14.09 19.77 13.39
C GLU A 207 15.40 19.71 12.61
N VAL A 208 16.03 18.53 12.58
CA VAL A 208 17.30 18.31 11.91
C VAL A 208 17.14 18.41 10.38
N ILE A 209 16.06 17.87 9.82
CA ILE A 209 15.82 17.87 8.37
C ILE A 209 15.47 19.27 7.87
N VAL A 210 14.63 20.00 8.61
CA VAL A 210 14.20 21.37 8.26
C VAL A 210 15.38 22.36 8.38
N GLY A 211 16.34 22.11 9.27
CA GLY A 211 17.61 22.84 9.34
C GLY A 211 17.56 24.15 10.11
N ASP A 212 16.52 24.35 10.93
CA ASP A 212 16.32 25.54 11.78
C ASP A 212 16.83 25.36 13.23
N GLY A 213 17.17 24.13 13.65
CA GLY A 213 17.64 23.84 15.01
C GLY A 213 19.16 23.81 15.15
N VAL A 214 19.71 24.56 16.11
CA VAL A 214 21.00 24.22 16.74
C VAL A 214 20.74 23.01 17.64
N VAL A 215 20.91 21.81 17.10
CA VAL A 215 20.77 20.60 17.92
C VAL A 215 22.01 20.47 18.82
N GLU A 216 21.78 20.39 20.13
CA GLU A 216 22.85 20.18 21.10
C GLU A 216 23.48 18.79 20.90
N VAL A 217 24.81 18.71 20.96
CA VAL A 217 25.56 17.46 20.69
C VAL A 217 25.11 16.31 21.61
N GLU A 218 24.66 16.61 22.83
CA GLU A 218 24.15 15.62 23.78
C GLU A 218 22.84 14.96 23.32
N GLN A 219 21.93 15.71 22.68
CA GLN A 219 20.71 15.16 22.09
C GLN A 219 21.01 14.30 20.86
N THR A 220 22.19 14.52 20.25
CA THR A 220 22.68 13.72 19.13
C THR A 220 23.39 12.42 19.52
N GLU A 221 23.69 12.19 20.80
CA GLU A 221 24.30 10.92 21.22
C GLU A 221 23.32 10.05 22.02
N ARG A 222 22.12 10.58 22.29
CA ARG A 222 21.05 9.92 23.03
C ARG A 222 20.48 8.75 22.23
N SER A 223 20.33 7.61 22.91
CA SER A 223 19.52 6.47 22.44
C SER A 223 18.10 6.65 22.94
N TYR A 224 17.11 6.43 22.07
CA TYR A 224 15.68 6.51 22.39
C TYR A 224 15.12 5.09 22.44
N GLU A 225 14.64 4.65 23.61
CA GLU A 225 14.11 3.29 23.78
C GLU A 225 12.59 3.32 23.55
N VAL A 226 12.18 3.04 22.32
CA VAL A 226 10.77 3.16 21.89
C VAL A 226 9.92 1.99 22.42
N LEU A 227 10.51 0.80 22.46
CA LEU A 227 9.95 -0.43 23.03
C LEU A 227 11.10 -1.25 23.64
N PRO A 228 10.83 -2.21 24.54
CA PRO A 228 11.88 -3.09 25.07
C PRO A 228 12.70 -3.75 23.94
N GLY A 229 13.99 -3.39 23.86
CA GLY A 229 14.91 -3.87 22.82
C GLY A 229 14.83 -3.15 21.46
N TYR A 230 14.05 -2.08 21.35
CA TYR A 230 13.97 -1.23 20.16
C TYR A 230 14.52 0.16 20.44
N GLU A 231 15.84 0.29 20.28
CA GLU A 231 16.52 1.56 20.36
C GLU A 231 16.59 2.26 19.00
N LEU A 232 16.42 3.59 19.01
CA LEU A 232 16.66 4.47 17.88
C LEU A 232 17.82 5.41 18.19
N LYS A 233 18.71 5.55 17.20
CA LYS A 233 19.80 6.52 17.18
C LYS A 233 19.72 7.25 15.87
N LEU A 234 19.90 8.56 15.93
CA LEU A 234 19.83 9.36 14.73
C LEU A 234 21.11 9.13 13.89
N PRO A 235 20.98 9.01 12.56
CA PRO A 235 22.13 8.69 11.71
C PRO A 235 23.14 9.84 11.63
N GLU A 236 24.44 9.52 11.75
CA GLU A 236 25.53 10.50 11.74
C GLU A 236 25.52 11.44 10.52
N ILE A 237 25.05 10.94 9.37
CA ILE A 237 25.00 11.67 8.10
C ILE A 237 24.04 12.86 8.15
N ILE A 238 22.97 12.79 8.94
CA ILE A 238 21.95 13.85 9.00
C ILE A 238 22.47 15.03 9.84
N TRP A 239 23.17 14.78 10.94
CA TRP A 239 23.72 15.85 11.79
C TRP A 239 25.05 16.43 11.31
N GLY A 240 25.76 15.75 10.40
CA GLY A 240 26.91 16.32 9.69
C GLY A 240 26.57 17.61 8.91
N ARG A 241 25.32 17.77 8.48
CA ARG A 241 24.80 19.02 7.88
C ARG A 241 24.64 20.14 8.92
N GLY A 242 24.15 19.83 10.12
CA GLY A 242 23.98 20.80 11.22
C GLY A 242 25.31 21.33 11.78
N ARG A 243 26.31 20.45 11.94
CA ARG A 243 27.64 20.79 12.48
C ARG A 243 28.37 21.88 11.67
N LYS A 244 28.26 21.85 10.33
CA LYS A 244 28.91 22.84 9.45
C LYS A 244 28.34 24.26 9.62
N ARG A 245 27.08 24.40 10.06
CA ARG A 245 26.46 25.71 10.34
C ARG A 245 26.76 26.22 11.74
N ALA A 246 26.78 25.36 12.77
CA ALA A 246 27.11 25.76 14.14
C ALA A 246 28.54 26.34 14.27
N LEU A 247 29.50 25.84 13.49
CA LEU A 247 30.85 26.40 13.41
C LEU A 247 30.92 27.76 12.67
N SER A 248 29.94 28.08 11.83
CA SER A 248 29.85 29.35 11.10
C SER A 248 29.03 30.43 11.84
N ALA A 249 28.12 30.03 12.73
CA ALA A 249 27.20 30.91 13.44
C ALA A 249 27.78 31.56 14.72
N ARG A 250 29.09 31.45 14.99
CA ARG A 250 29.71 32.10 16.17
C ARG A 250 29.86 33.63 16.05
N LYS A 251 29.17 34.25 15.09
CA LYS A 251 28.96 35.70 15.06
C LYS A 251 27.49 36.00 14.80
N THR A 252 26.97 36.90 15.63
CA THR A 252 25.66 37.57 15.56
C THR A 252 24.45 36.76 16.05
N VAL A 253 24.20 36.88 17.36
CA VAL A 253 22.89 36.70 17.99
C VAL A 253 22.08 37.99 17.75
N SER A 254 20.88 37.86 17.17
CA SER A 254 19.76 38.79 17.42
C SER A 254 18.44 38.17 16.91
N ASN A 255 17.61 37.79 17.88
CA ASN A 255 16.15 37.85 18.01
C ASN A 255 15.20 37.65 16.80
N GLN A 256 14.10 36.98 17.18
CA GLN A 256 12.84 36.71 16.48
C GLN A 256 12.85 35.47 15.58
N ALA A 257 12.57 34.31 16.18
CA ALA A 257 12.10 33.13 15.47
C ALA A 257 10.63 32.92 15.84
N SER A 258 9.74 33.42 14.99
CA SER A 258 8.38 32.90 14.89
C SER A 258 8.48 31.49 14.31
N ILE A 259 7.96 30.50 15.02
CA ILE A 259 7.86 29.12 14.49
C ILE A 259 6.95 29.19 13.27
N PRO A 260 7.40 28.79 12.07
CA PRO A 260 6.53 28.80 10.90
C PRO A 260 5.43 27.74 11.08
N SER A 261 4.20 28.14 10.77
CA SER A 261 3.08 27.22 10.57
C SER A 261 3.48 26.22 9.48
N PHE A 262 3.70 24.96 9.86
CA PHE A 262 3.89 23.87 8.92
C PHE A 262 2.54 23.54 8.25
N SER A 263 2.20 24.28 7.20
CA SER A 263 1.35 23.77 6.10
C SER A 263 2.26 23.02 5.13
N ALA A 264 2.92 21.96 5.62
CA ALA A 264 3.71 21.11 4.75
C ALA A 264 2.75 20.13 4.08
N ASP A 265 2.35 20.51 2.87
CA ASP A 265 1.77 19.64 1.87
C ASP A 265 2.52 18.31 1.92
N LEU A 266 1.80 17.23 2.24
CA LEU A 266 2.29 15.91 1.92
C LEU A 266 2.54 15.93 0.41
N GLU A 267 3.80 16.01 -0.03
CA GLU A 267 4.12 15.97 -1.45
C GLU A 267 3.98 14.53 -1.93
N PHE A 268 2.86 14.24 -2.59
CA PHE A 268 2.60 12.96 -3.24
C PHE A 268 3.18 12.97 -4.65
N GLU A 269 3.88 11.90 -5.03
CA GLU A 269 4.32 11.72 -6.42
C GLU A 269 3.10 11.55 -7.32
N ALA A 270 2.86 12.54 -8.19
CA ALA A 270 1.79 12.50 -9.17
C ALA A 270 2.03 11.37 -10.17
N VAL A 271 1.23 10.31 -10.08
CA VAL A 271 1.21 9.23 -11.07
C VAL A 271 0.20 9.59 -12.18
N GLN A 272 0.62 9.49 -13.45
CA GLN A 272 -0.25 9.70 -14.61
C GLN A 272 -1.05 8.43 -14.96
N PHE A 273 -2.34 8.28 -14.64
CA PHE A 273 -3.21 7.25 -15.28
C PHE A 273 -4.71 7.63 -15.32
N PHE A 274 -5.47 6.84 -16.11
CA PHE A 274 -6.75 7.12 -16.80
C PHE A 274 -8.03 6.78 -16.01
N GLU A 275 -9.15 7.44 -16.37
CA GLU A 275 -10.50 7.37 -15.80
C GLU A 275 -11.09 5.94 -15.71
N LEU A 276 -11.71 5.60 -14.57
CA LEU A 276 -12.48 4.38 -14.32
C LEU A 276 -13.95 4.74 -14.05
N ASP A 277 -14.88 4.14 -14.80
CA ASP A 277 -16.32 4.30 -14.63
C ASP A 277 -16.86 3.53 -13.40
N GLU A 278 -17.92 4.09 -12.79
CA GLU A 278 -18.60 3.72 -11.53
C GLU A 278 -18.72 2.20 -11.25
N VAL A 279 -18.12 1.76 -10.13
CA VAL A 279 -18.25 0.40 -9.59
C VAL A 279 -19.31 0.36 -8.48
N ILE A 280 -20.38 -0.41 -8.69
CA ILE A 280 -21.38 -0.71 -7.67
C ILE A 280 -20.94 -1.95 -6.87
N PHE A 281 -20.67 -1.78 -5.57
CA PHE A 281 -20.25 -2.86 -4.67
C PHE A 281 -21.45 -3.70 -4.19
N PRO A 282 -21.40 -5.05 -4.27
CA PRO A 282 -22.33 -5.90 -3.55
C PRO A 282 -21.96 -5.99 -2.05
N PRO A 283 -22.92 -6.17 -1.14
CA PRO A 283 -22.65 -6.29 0.29
C PRO A 283 -21.89 -7.60 0.60
N LEU A 284 -20.80 -7.49 1.35
CA LEU A 284 -20.02 -8.64 1.83
C LEU A 284 -20.75 -9.32 3.01
N GLN A 285 -21.13 -10.59 2.84
CA GLN A 285 -21.65 -11.41 3.93
C GLN A 285 -20.48 -11.89 4.82
N THR A 286 -20.60 -11.66 6.13
CA THR A 286 -19.66 -12.18 7.12
C THR A 286 -19.95 -13.65 7.41
N GLU A 287 -19.09 -14.56 6.94
CA GLU A 287 -19.04 -15.94 7.45
C GLU A 287 -18.05 -16.03 8.62
N VAL A 288 -18.47 -16.70 9.69
CA VAL A 288 -17.66 -16.98 10.88
C VAL A 288 -16.75 -18.16 10.56
N VAL A 289 -15.45 -17.91 10.36
CA VAL A 289 -14.45 -18.98 10.21
C VAL A 289 -13.84 -19.28 11.57
N GLU A 290 -13.98 -20.54 12.01
CA GLU A 290 -13.39 -21.05 13.25
C GLU A 290 -11.89 -21.30 13.03
N VAL A 291 -11.04 -20.44 13.59
CA VAL A 291 -9.58 -20.54 13.45
C VAL A 291 -9.04 -21.55 14.46
N VAL A 292 -8.71 -22.76 13.98
CA VAL A 292 -7.92 -23.73 14.76
C VAL A 292 -6.44 -23.32 14.71
N THR A 293 -5.87 -22.97 15.85
CA THR A 293 -4.46 -22.58 15.98
C THR A 293 -3.64 -23.83 16.28
N ILE A 294 -2.67 -24.17 15.42
CA ILE A 294 -1.69 -25.25 15.68
C ILE A 294 -0.37 -24.61 16.09
N ASP A 295 0.13 -24.99 17.27
CA ASP A 295 1.39 -24.49 17.82
C ASP A 295 2.59 -25.29 17.27
N ILE A 296 3.55 -24.62 16.65
CA ILE A 296 4.68 -25.25 15.91
C ILE A 296 5.99 -25.16 16.72
N SER A 297 5.93 -24.90 18.02
CA SER A 297 7.14 -24.72 18.84
C SER A 297 7.91 -26.02 19.19
N THR A 298 7.48 -27.21 18.73
CA THR A 298 8.07 -28.49 19.21
C THR A 298 8.87 -29.26 18.16
N ILE A 299 9.18 -28.70 16.98
CA ILE A 299 10.00 -29.40 15.98
C ILE A 299 11.36 -28.72 15.83
N LYS A 300 12.19 -28.84 16.86
CA LYS A 300 13.66 -28.86 16.76
C LYS A 300 14.29 -29.17 18.12
N GLN A 301 14.47 -30.45 18.42
CA GLN A 301 15.61 -30.95 19.19
C GLN A 301 15.72 -32.47 19.04
N GLY A 302 16.89 -32.93 18.59
CA GLY A 302 17.50 -34.19 19.03
C GLY A 302 16.94 -35.51 18.53
N ALA A 303 17.67 -36.14 17.63
CA ALA A 303 17.66 -37.59 17.45
C ALA A 303 18.02 -38.31 18.77
N GLY A 304 17.35 -39.43 19.04
CA GLY A 304 17.78 -40.40 20.04
C GLY A 304 16.68 -40.83 21.01
N GLU A 305 16.35 -42.12 20.91
CA GLU A 305 15.68 -42.96 21.90
C GLU A 305 14.15 -42.92 21.99
N THR A 306 13.62 -44.12 21.78
CA THR A 306 12.23 -44.56 21.76
C THR A 306 11.47 -44.21 23.04
N SER A 307 10.31 -43.58 22.91
CA SER A 307 9.28 -43.56 23.95
C SER A 307 7.88 -43.68 23.35
N PRO A 308 6.95 -44.38 24.02
CA PRO A 308 5.68 -44.81 23.46
C PRO A 308 4.65 -43.66 23.56
N LEU A 309 4.82 -42.67 22.68
CA LEU A 309 3.82 -41.63 22.43
C LEU A 309 3.63 -41.43 20.92
N PHE A 310 3.90 -42.49 20.15
CA PHE A 310 3.81 -42.51 18.68
C PHE A 310 2.62 -43.35 18.16
N ASP A 311 1.86 -44.01 19.04
CA ASP A 311 0.74 -44.87 18.63
C ASP A 311 -0.64 -44.18 18.63
N GLU A 312 -0.74 -42.92 19.08
CA GLU A 312 -2.01 -42.15 19.03
C GLU A 312 -2.07 -41.08 17.92
N LEU A 313 -1.07 -41.01 17.03
CA LEU A 313 -1.07 -40.11 15.86
C LEU A 313 -1.03 -40.83 14.50
N ASN A 314 -1.14 -42.17 14.48
CA ASN A 314 -1.26 -42.95 13.25
C ASN A 314 -2.72 -43.02 12.71
N GLY A 315 -3.63 -42.22 13.26
CA GLY A 315 -5.03 -42.12 12.82
C GLY A 315 -5.34 -40.98 11.83
N VAL A 316 -4.39 -40.08 11.55
CA VAL A 316 -4.54 -39.03 10.53
C VAL A 316 -3.75 -39.46 9.30
N GLY A 317 -4.48 -39.99 8.32
CA GLY A 317 -3.94 -40.81 7.23
C GLY A 317 -2.90 -40.14 6.33
N ASP A 318 -2.03 -41.00 5.80
CA ASP A 318 -1.00 -40.82 4.76
C ASP A 318 -1.43 -39.89 3.59
N SER A 319 -2.73 -39.83 3.30
CA SER A 319 -3.33 -38.92 2.28
C SER A 319 -3.07 -37.44 2.55
N THR A 320 -3.12 -37.01 3.82
CA THR A 320 -3.00 -35.59 4.19
C THR A 320 -1.57 -35.07 4.07
N LEU A 321 -0.58 -35.93 4.34
CA LEU A 321 0.83 -35.61 4.16
C LEU A 321 1.23 -35.58 2.68
N VAL A 322 0.66 -36.47 1.87
CA VAL A 322 0.83 -36.47 0.41
C VAL A 322 0.22 -35.20 -0.20
N GLU A 323 -0.99 -34.81 0.20
CA GLU A 323 -1.65 -33.58 -0.26
C GLU A 323 -0.89 -32.30 0.15
N ALA A 324 -0.42 -32.23 1.39
CA ALA A 324 0.38 -31.08 1.86
C ALA A 324 1.71 -30.95 1.11
N SER A 325 2.35 -32.07 0.75
CA SER A 325 3.57 -32.07 -0.06
C SER A 325 3.32 -31.64 -1.50
N ALA A 326 2.19 -32.03 -2.08
CA ALA A 326 1.78 -31.65 -3.43
C ALA A 326 1.49 -30.13 -3.52
N ILE A 327 0.77 -29.58 -2.53
CA ILE A 327 0.48 -28.14 -2.44
C ILE A 327 1.78 -27.34 -2.28
N ARG A 328 2.69 -27.79 -1.43
CA ARG A 328 3.99 -27.12 -1.22
C ARG A 328 4.82 -27.09 -2.51
N ASN A 329 4.88 -28.20 -3.25
CA ASN A 329 5.61 -28.26 -4.50
C ASN A 329 4.97 -27.36 -5.57
N GLN A 330 3.64 -27.33 -5.65
CA GLN A 330 2.93 -26.45 -6.58
C GLN A 330 3.20 -24.97 -6.28
N ILE A 331 3.16 -24.55 -5.01
CA ILE A 331 3.49 -23.17 -4.60
C ILE A 331 4.92 -22.81 -5.02
N PHE A 332 5.88 -23.71 -4.77
CA PHE A 332 7.26 -23.52 -5.16
C PHE A 332 7.42 -23.32 -6.68
N PHE A 333 6.79 -24.19 -7.49
CA PHE A 333 6.85 -24.09 -8.95
C PHE A 333 6.17 -22.82 -9.48
N CYS A 334 5.04 -22.41 -8.89
CA CYS A 334 4.36 -21.18 -9.24
C CYS A 334 5.19 -19.93 -8.94
N GLN A 335 5.91 -19.90 -7.80
CA GLN A 335 6.80 -18.80 -7.43
C GLN A 335 8.02 -18.71 -8.36
N GLU A 336 8.64 -19.85 -8.68
CA GLU A 336 9.74 -19.92 -9.65
C GLU A 336 9.29 -19.44 -11.04
N ALA A 337 8.13 -19.93 -11.51
CA ALA A 337 7.52 -19.54 -12.77
C ALA A 337 7.22 -18.04 -12.87
N ALA A 338 6.59 -17.46 -11.83
CA ALA A 338 6.26 -16.03 -11.78
C ALA A 338 7.52 -15.15 -11.78
N SER A 339 8.51 -15.51 -10.96
CA SER A 339 9.80 -14.80 -10.91
C SER A 339 10.51 -14.83 -12.27
N TRP A 340 10.56 -16.00 -12.91
CA TRP A 340 11.21 -16.15 -14.21
C TRP A 340 10.49 -15.36 -15.31
N LEU A 341 9.15 -15.39 -15.35
CA LEU A 341 8.37 -14.60 -16.31
C LEU A 341 8.63 -13.10 -16.13
N ASN A 342 8.70 -12.61 -14.90
CA ASN A 342 8.97 -11.20 -14.64
C ASN A 342 10.35 -10.78 -15.13
N GLN A 343 11.37 -11.62 -14.89
CA GLN A 343 12.74 -11.35 -15.33
C GLN A 343 12.91 -11.42 -16.86
N ASN A 344 12.12 -12.27 -17.55
CA ASN A 344 12.24 -12.50 -18.99
C ASN A 344 11.16 -11.78 -19.82
N ARG A 345 10.26 -11.01 -19.19
CA ARG A 345 9.07 -10.41 -19.82
C ARG A 345 9.38 -9.59 -21.07
N ASN A 346 10.35 -8.68 -20.98
CA ASN A 346 10.70 -7.80 -22.11
C ASN A 346 11.24 -8.62 -23.30
N LYS A 347 12.11 -9.60 -23.02
CA LYS A 347 12.68 -10.49 -24.04
C LYS A 347 11.63 -11.35 -24.72
N LEU A 348 10.67 -11.89 -23.97
CA LEU A 348 9.55 -12.65 -24.51
C LEU A 348 8.66 -11.77 -25.38
N THR A 349 8.36 -10.56 -24.91
CA THR A 349 7.54 -9.62 -25.67
C THR A 349 8.22 -9.20 -26.97
N ASP A 350 9.52 -8.90 -26.96
CA ASP A 350 10.25 -8.52 -28.18
C ASP A 350 10.30 -9.66 -29.21
N LYS A 351 10.46 -10.91 -28.75
CA LYS A 351 10.36 -12.09 -29.61
C LYS A 351 8.94 -12.25 -30.17
N SER A 352 7.91 -12.03 -29.37
CA SER A 352 6.51 -12.10 -29.81
C SER A 352 6.15 -10.98 -30.78
N LYS A 353 6.66 -9.75 -30.57
CA LYS A 353 6.57 -8.62 -31.51
C LYS A 353 7.20 -8.97 -32.86
N ALA A 354 8.34 -9.67 -32.88
CA ALA A 354 8.95 -10.13 -34.12
C ALA A 354 8.10 -11.21 -34.83
N ARG A 355 7.45 -12.09 -34.07
CA ARG A 355 6.58 -13.16 -34.59
C ARG A 355 5.26 -12.62 -35.14
N VAL A 356 4.63 -11.65 -34.48
CA VAL A 356 3.36 -11.09 -34.99
C VAL A 356 3.56 -10.44 -36.36
N ILE A 357 4.71 -9.81 -36.61
CA ILE A 357 5.01 -9.18 -37.91
C ILE A 357 4.94 -10.16 -39.09
N SER A 358 5.35 -11.42 -38.90
CA SER A 358 5.27 -12.44 -39.95
C SER A 358 3.85 -13.03 -40.13
N LYS A 359 2.97 -12.80 -39.15
CA LYS A 359 1.59 -13.34 -39.09
C LYS A 359 0.51 -12.31 -39.42
N ILE A 360 0.84 -11.02 -39.50
CA ILE A 360 -0.05 -9.95 -39.97
C ILE A 360 -0.30 -10.16 -41.47
N GLN A 361 -1.30 -10.98 -41.79
CA GLN A 361 -1.98 -10.97 -43.08
C GLN A 361 -3.21 -10.04 -43.00
N PRO A 362 -3.61 -9.40 -44.11
CA PRO A 362 -4.78 -8.51 -44.14
C PRO A 362 -6.07 -9.15 -43.60
N ASN A 363 -6.18 -10.48 -43.66
CA ASN A 363 -7.35 -11.25 -43.25
C ASN A 363 -7.41 -11.57 -41.74
N ASN A 364 -6.34 -11.30 -40.98
CA ASN A 364 -6.22 -11.67 -39.55
C ASN A 364 -6.52 -10.51 -38.59
N LEU A 365 -6.88 -9.34 -39.12
CA LEU A 365 -7.26 -8.15 -38.36
C LEU A 365 -8.79 -8.16 -38.20
N GLN A 366 -9.30 -7.96 -36.99
CA GLN A 366 -10.74 -7.78 -36.81
C GLN A 366 -11.16 -6.47 -37.49
N ASP A 367 -12.19 -6.51 -38.34
CA ASP A 367 -12.57 -5.43 -39.26
C ASP A 367 -13.20 -4.21 -38.54
N ARG A 368 -12.41 -3.52 -37.71
CA ARG A 368 -12.74 -2.24 -37.06
C ARG A 368 -12.07 -1.06 -37.76
N GLY A 369 -12.14 -1.00 -39.10
CA GLY A 369 -11.61 0.14 -39.86
C GLY A 369 -10.07 0.21 -39.94
N ILE A 370 -9.38 -0.90 -39.66
CA ILE A 370 -7.90 -1.01 -39.56
C ILE A 370 -7.17 -0.90 -40.92
N LYS A 371 -7.88 -0.59 -42.02
CA LYS A 371 -7.29 -0.50 -43.39
C LYS A 371 -6.18 0.57 -43.56
N LYS A 372 -5.83 1.35 -42.53
CA LYS A 372 -4.78 2.41 -42.57
C LYS A 372 -3.78 2.40 -41.40
N ILE A 373 -3.73 1.37 -40.55
CA ILE A 373 -2.75 1.35 -39.44
C ILE A 373 -1.38 0.86 -39.94
N SER A 374 -0.30 1.57 -39.60
CA SER A 374 1.06 1.17 -39.98
C SER A 374 1.49 -0.11 -39.26
N LYS A 375 2.32 -0.94 -39.91
CA LYS A 375 2.90 -2.16 -39.28
C LYS A 375 3.57 -1.87 -37.94
N ARG A 376 4.21 -0.70 -37.82
CA ARG A 376 4.88 -0.25 -36.59
C ARG A 376 3.90 -0.06 -35.43
N GLU A 377 2.73 0.53 -35.69
CA GLU A 377 1.72 0.74 -34.65
C GLU A 377 1.01 -0.57 -34.27
N ILE A 378 0.79 -1.45 -35.25
CA ILE A 378 0.25 -2.80 -35.01
C ILE A 378 1.18 -3.60 -34.08
N THR A 379 2.49 -3.61 -34.36
CA THR A 379 3.48 -4.27 -33.48
C THR A 379 3.55 -3.63 -32.10
N ARG A 380 3.41 -2.30 -32.01
CA ARG A 380 3.42 -1.58 -30.73
C ARG A 380 2.25 -2.00 -29.85
N ARG A 381 1.03 -2.00 -30.41
CA ARG A 381 -0.20 -2.37 -29.70
C ARG A 381 -0.19 -3.83 -29.26
N PHE A 382 0.13 -4.74 -30.17
CA PHE A 382 0.30 -6.16 -29.83
C PHE A 382 1.29 -6.36 -28.68
N GLY A 383 2.38 -5.60 -28.70
CA GLY A 383 3.37 -5.62 -27.63
C GLY A 383 2.82 -5.26 -26.26
N ILE A 384 1.98 -4.23 -26.20
CA ILE A 384 1.32 -3.78 -24.97
C ILE A 384 0.37 -4.88 -24.46
N ASP A 385 -0.49 -5.40 -25.34
CA ASP A 385 -1.45 -6.46 -24.96
C ASP A 385 -0.72 -7.72 -24.46
N PHE A 386 0.38 -8.09 -25.12
CA PHE A 386 1.17 -9.27 -24.75
C PHE A 386 1.90 -9.08 -23.41
N GLU A 387 2.39 -7.87 -23.11
CA GLU A 387 2.98 -7.53 -21.81
C GLU A 387 1.95 -7.61 -20.69
N VAL A 388 0.74 -7.10 -20.92
CA VAL A 388 -0.39 -7.21 -19.98
C VAL A 388 -0.70 -8.68 -19.71
N PHE A 389 -0.79 -9.49 -20.76
CA PHE A 389 -1.09 -10.93 -20.66
C PHE A 389 -0.05 -11.69 -19.83
N LEU A 390 1.25 -11.46 -20.08
CA LEU A 390 2.32 -12.08 -19.29
C LEU A 390 2.33 -11.61 -17.83
N THR A 391 1.98 -10.34 -17.60
CA THR A 391 1.87 -9.77 -16.25
C THR A 391 0.76 -10.45 -15.47
N TRP A 392 -0.39 -10.67 -16.09
CA TRP A 392 -1.48 -11.40 -15.46
C TRP A 392 -1.10 -12.84 -15.14
N ILE A 393 -0.55 -13.60 -16.10
CA ILE A 393 -0.11 -14.96 -15.85
C ILE A 393 0.83 -15.03 -14.64
N SER A 394 1.81 -14.12 -14.59
CA SER A 394 2.76 -14.04 -13.47
C SER A 394 2.08 -13.75 -12.13
N ASN A 395 1.14 -12.78 -12.09
CA ASN A 395 0.42 -12.44 -10.87
C ASN A 395 -0.46 -13.60 -10.38
N TYR A 396 -1.22 -14.23 -11.28
CA TYR A 396 -2.06 -15.38 -10.95
C TYR A 396 -1.24 -16.56 -10.41
N MET A 397 -0.07 -16.83 -11.00
CA MET A 397 0.83 -17.86 -10.48
C MET A 397 1.40 -17.48 -9.11
N ARG A 398 1.88 -16.24 -8.93
CA ARG A 398 2.41 -15.77 -7.65
C ARG A 398 1.38 -15.92 -6.52
N ASP A 399 0.13 -15.64 -6.82
CA ASP A 399 -0.97 -15.66 -5.85
C ASP A 399 -1.61 -17.05 -5.71
N GLY A 400 -1.18 -18.04 -6.51
CA GLY A 400 -1.71 -19.40 -6.51
C GLY A 400 -3.18 -19.49 -6.94
N ARG A 401 -3.71 -18.45 -7.60
CA ARG A 401 -5.12 -18.34 -7.99
C ARG A 401 -5.33 -18.88 -9.38
N THR A 402 -6.45 -19.56 -9.61
CA THR A 402 -6.86 -19.90 -10.98
C THR A 402 -7.27 -18.63 -11.73
N PRO A 403 -6.79 -18.41 -12.96
CA PRO A 403 -7.23 -17.32 -13.82
C PRO A 403 -8.76 -17.20 -13.88
N ASN A 404 -9.31 -16.03 -13.53
CA ASN A 404 -10.72 -15.70 -13.75
C ASN A 404 -10.90 -15.09 -15.15
N LYS A 405 -12.16 -14.93 -15.59
CA LYS A 405 -12.52 -14.29 -16.86
C LYS A 405 -12.00 -12.83 -16.96
N ILE A 406 -10.85 -12.61 -17.60
CA ILE A 406 -10.48 -11.36 -18.29
C ILE A 406 -11.65 -10.81 -19.14
N ASP A 407 -12.01 -9.56 -18.89
CA ASP A 407 -12.91 -8.80 -19.74
C ASP A 407 -12.22 -8.44 -21.07
N LYS A 408 -12.87 -8.74 -22.20
CA LYS A 408 -12.38 -8.41 -23.56
C LYS A 408 -12.15 -6.90 -23.74
N SER A 409 -12.81 -6.07 -22.94
CA SER A 409 -12.60 -4.61 -22.94
C SER A 409 -11.18 -4.20 -22.49
N MET A 410 -10.51 -5.03 -21.70
CA MET A 410 -9.18 -4.77 -21.14
C MET A 410 -8.02 -5.08 -22.09
N LEU A 411 -8.29 -5.80 -23.16
CA LEU A 411 -7.32 -6.10 -24.20
C LEU A 411 -7.69 -5.28 -25.43
N SER A 412 -6.73 -4.55 -26.02
CA SER A 412 -6.94 -3.93 -27.32
C SER A 412 -6.88 -5.04 -28.39
N LEU A 413 -7.85 -5.96 -28.39
CA LEU A 413 -7.91 -7.12 -29.29
C LEU A 413 -8.20 -6.69 -30.74
N ASP A 414 -7.32 -5.88 -31.30
CA ASP A 414 -7.27 -5.46 -32.71
C ASP A 414 -6.98 -6.69 -33.63
N PHE A 415 -6.58 -7.83 -33.05
CA PHE A 415 -6.22 -9.07 -33.75
C PHE A 415 -7.20 -10.20 -33.51
N ASN A 416 -7.35 -11.06 -34.50
CA ASN A 416 -8.03 -12.34 -34.32
C ASN A 416 -7.30 -13.14 -33.23
N ASN A 417 -8.08 -13.75 -32.35
CA ASN A 417 -7.61 -14.55 -31.24
C ASN A 417 -6.77 -15.77 -31.61
N SER A 418 -6.93 -16.27 -32.85
CA SER A 418 -6.04 -17.27 -33.43
C SER A 418 -4.58 -16.81 -33.43
N VAL A 419 -4.31 -15.52 -33.62
CA VAL A 419 -2.95 -14.94 -33.64
C VAL A 419 -2.32 -14.98 -32.24
N TYR A 420 -3.08 -14.63 -31.20
CA TYR A 420 -2.61 -14.72 -29.81
C TYR A 420 -2.35 -16.17 -29.40
N ARG A 421 -3.29 -17.08 -29.70
CA ARG A 421 -3.14 -18.52 -29.45
C ARG A 421 -1.87 -19.08 -30.10
N GLU A 422 -1.63 -18.75 -31.36
CA GLU A 422 -0.48 -19.26 -32.11
C GLU A 422 0.84 -18.73 -31.55
N ILE A 423 0.94 -17.42 -31.27
CA ILE A 423 2.17 -16.81 -30.74
C ILE A 423 2.48 -17.30 -29.33
N LEU A 424 1.46 -17.47 -28.48
CA LEU A 424 1.62 -18.01 -27.13
C LEU A 424 2.02 -19.48 -27.15
N SER A 425 1.45 -20.28 -28.06
CA SER A 425 1.87 -21.67 -28.27
C SER A 425 3.33 -21.76 -28.73
N GLU A 426 3.74 -20.92 -29.70
CA GLU A 426 5.14 -20.85 -30.13
C GLU A 426 6.09 -20.42 -29.00
N MET A 427 5.65 -19.48 -28.14
CA MET A 427 6.41 -19.06 -26.95
C MET A 427 6.60 -20.21 -25.96
N LEU A 428 5.53 -20.93 -25.63
CA LEU A 428 5.60 -22.08 -24.72
C LEU A 428 6.56 -23.15 -25.24
N HIS A 429 6.51 -23.45 -26.54
CA HIS A 429 7.34 -24.49 -27.14
C HIS A 429 8.81 -24.11 -27.35
N ARG A 430 9.12 -22.83 -27.61
CA ARG A 430 10.47 -22.40 -28.02
C ARG A 430 11.23 -21.62 -26.97
N ASP A 431 10.54 -20.90 -26.09
CA ASP A 431 11.16 -19.96 -25.16
C ASP A 431 11.01 -20.38 -23.70
N ILE A 432 10.03 -21.22 -23.38
CA ILE A 432 9.72 -21.70 -22.01
C ILE A 432 10.03 -23.21 -21.86
N ASP A 433 10.75 -23.81 -22.82
CA ASP A 433 11.24 -25.19 -22.69
C ASP A 433 12.24 -25.29 -21.53
N PRO A 434 12.04 -26.16 -20.53
CA PRO A 434 12.96 -26.39 -19.41
C PRO A 434 14.42 -26.58 -19.84
N ARG A 435 14.65 -27.19 -21.02
CA ARG A 435 16.00 -27.49 -21.53
C ARG A 435 16.78 -26.26 -21.98
N SER A 436 16.09 -25.15 -22.27
CA SER A 436 16.69 -23.94 -22.84
C SER A 436 16.47 -22.67 -22.00
N SER A 437 15.45 -22.68 -21.14
CA SER A 437 15.01 -21.52 -20.34
C SER A 437 15.67 -21.43 -18.96
N GLY A 438 16.25 -22.54 -18.47
CA GLY A 438 16.76 -22.64 -17.10
C GLY A 438 15.67 -22.82 -16.04
N LEU A 439 14.40 -23.03 -16.45
CA LEU A 439 13.28 -23.34 -15.57
C LEU A 439 13.28 -24.81 -15.13
N SER A 440 12.81 -25.06 -13.91
CA SER A 440 12.40 -26.41 -13.53
C SER A 440 11.24 -26.91 -14.41
N THR A 441 11.15 -28.24 -14.60
CA THR A 441 10.05 -28.85 -15.36
C THR A 441 8.69 -28.54 -14.74
N GLY A 442 8.62 -28.45 -13.40
CA GLY A 442 7.40 -28.06 -12.69
C GLY A 442 6.99 -26.62 -12.99
N ALA A 443 7.93 -25.67 -12.92
CA ALA A 443 7.66 -24.26 -13.22
C ALA A 443 7.24 -24.04 -14.68
N ALA A 444 7.89 -24.70 -15.65
CA ALA A 444 7.48 -24.61 -17.05
C ALA A 444 6.07 -25.19 -17.28
N ASN A 445 5.72 -26.27 -16.58
CA ASN A 445 4.38 -26.86 -16.64
C ASN A 445 3.32 -25.93 -16.04
N GLU A 446 3.62 -25.21 -14.96
CA GLU A 446 2.71 -24.21 -14.40
C GLU A 446 2.51 -23.04 -15.38
N ILE A 447 3.56 -22.52 -16.00
CA ILE A 447 3.42 -21.47 -17.04
C ILE A 447 2.53 -21.96 -18.18
N ALA A 448 2.75 -23.18 -18.67
CA ALA A 448 1.93 -23.77 -19.71
C ALA A 448 0.48 -23.98 -19.27
N SER A 449 0.25 -24.46 -18.04
CA SER A 449 -1.08 -24.67 -17.46
C SER A 449 -1.86 -23.37 -17.38
N TYR A 450 -1.27 -22.31 -16.82
CA TYR A 450 -1.91 -21.00 -16.71
C TYR A 450 -2.14 -20.37 -18.08
N THR A 451 -1.14 -20.40 -18.97
CA THR A 451 -1.29 -19.90 -20.34
C THR A 451 -2.41 -20.63 -21.07
N ASN A 452 -2.48 -21.96 -20.97
CA ASN A 452 -3.54 -22.74 -21.59
C ASN A 452 -4.91 -22.45 -20.96
N ARG A 453 -5.03 -22.21 -19.65
CA ARG A 453 -6.31 -21.82 -19.03
C ARG A 453 -6.81 -20.46 -19.53
N PHE A 454 -5.90 -19.52 -19.75
CA PHE A 454 -6.23 -18.26 -20.41
C PHE A 454 -6.63 -18.43 -21.88
N LEU A 455 -6.22 -19.52 -22.54
CA LEU A 455 -6.54 -19.79 -23.93
C LEU A 455 -7.74 -20.75 -24.10
N ILE A 456 -8.01 -21.67 -23.19
CA ILE A 456 -8.93 -22.81 -23.40
C ILE A 456 -10.38 -22.47 -23.06
N ASP A 457 -10.64 -21.52 -22.16
CA ASP A 457 -12.01 -21.04 -21.95
C ASP A 457 -12.42 -20.05 -23.04
N ASP A 458 -13.72 -19.91 -23.31
CA ASP A 458 -14.40 -19.09 -24.33
C ASP A 458 -14.10 -17.57 -24.30
N PHE A 459 -12.94 -17.16 -23.80
CA PHE A 459 -12.35 -15.84 -23.83
C PHE A 459 -12.34 -15.18 -25.20
N LEU A 460 -12.37 -15.97 -26.26
CA LEU A 460 -11.88 -15.56 -27.57
C LEU A 460 -12.78 -15.95 -28.76
N ASP A 461 -13.90 -16.66 -28.57
CA ASP A 461 -14.81 -17.02 -29.67
C ASP A 461 -16.26 -16.50 -29.48
N GLY A 462 -16.39 -15.37 -28.76
CA GLY A 462 -17.67 -14.64 -28.61
C GLY A 462 -17.67 -13.31 -29.32
#